data_AF-A0A4P8SDZ4-F1
#
_entry.id   AF-A0A4P8SDZ4-F1
#
_cell.length_a   1.000
_cell.length_b   1.000
_cell.length_c   1.000
_cell.angle_alpha   90.00
_cell.angle_beta   90.00
_cell.angle_gamma   90.00
#
_symmetry.space_group_name_H-M   'P 1'
#
loop_
_entity.id
_entity.type
_entity.pdbx_description
1 polymer ?
#
loop_
_entity_poly.entity_id
_entity_poly.type
_entity_poly.pdbx_seq_one_letter_code
_entity_poly.pdbx_strand_id
1 'polypeptide(L)'
;MKYYLDFLLAIVLTALSYFMGSLLFNNGLSAWQALVIGTSVVLLGAVTEALKAPMWLIILVPFPIGMILLFLFLSEPVQIWSTTYLLTLAIYTVIHVFMSYIFKFHSLIPAWKLSQ
;
A
#
# COMPACT_ATOMS: atom_id res chain seq x y z
N MET A 1 20.26 3.26 8.80
CA MET A 1 19.91 4.27 7.77
C MET A 1 19.13 3.68 6.61
N LYS A 2 19.54 2.54 6.03
CA LYS A 2 18.80 1.87 4.94
C LYS A 2 17.33 1.58 5.30
N TYR A 3 17.08 1.11 6.53
CA TYR A 3 15.72 0.89 7.07
C TYR A 3 14.77 2.07 6.87
N TYR A 4 15.17 3.27 7.30
CA TYR A 4 14.30 4.45 7.25
C TYR A 4 14.04 4.90 5.82
N LEU A 5 15.02 4.73 4.93
CA LEU A 5 14.86 5.00 3.50
C LEU A 5 13.93 4.00 2.84
N ASP A 6 14.11 2.70 3.10
CA ASP A 6 13.26 1.63 2.56
C ASP A 6 11.82 1.79 3.08
N PHE A 7 11.64 2.16 4.35
CA PHE A 7 10.34 2.43 4.96
C PHE A 7 9.65 3.65 4.32
N LEU A 8 10.35 4.77 4.15
CA LEU A 8 9.80 5.96 3.52
C LEU A 8 9.46 5.70 2.05
N LEU A 9 10.31 4.95 1.34
CA LEU A 9 10.08 4.54 -0.03
C LEU A 9 8.85 3.62 -0.13
N ALA A 10 8.67 2.67 0.79
CA ALA A 10 7.47 1.84 0.84
C ALA A 10 6.20 2.67 1.04
N ILE A 11 6.22 3.69 1.91
CA ILE A 11 5.10 4.63 2.08
C ILE A 11 4.80 5.35 0.77
N VAL A 12 5.82 5.92 0.13
CA VAL A 12 5.68 6.71 -1.10
C VAL A 12 5.14 5.84 -2.24
N LEU A 13 5.67 4.65 -2.46
CA LEU A 13 5.21 3.74 -3.51
C LEU A 13 3.77 3.26 -3.27
N THR A 14 3.43 2.97 -2.00
CA THR A 14 2.08 2.56 -1.63
C THR A 14 1.11 3.72 -1.86
N ALA A 15 1.42 4.92 -1.38
CA ALA A 15 0.62 6.13 -1.60
C ALA A 15 0.44 6.44 -3.09
N LEU A 16 1.50 6.34 -3.88
CA LEU A 16 1.44 6.52 -5.34
C LEU A 16 0.51 5.51 -6.00
N SER A 17 0.51 4.26 -5.54
CA SER A 17 -0.39 3.23 -6.08
C SER A 17 -1.87 3.60 -5.85
N TYR A 18 -2.22 4.07 -4.65
CA TYR A 18 -3.58 4.54 -4.33
C TYR A 18 -3.95 5.79 -5.11
N PHE A 19 -3.03 6.76 -5.20
CA PHE A 19 -3.24 7.98 -5.96
C PHE A 19 -3.53 7.65 -7.43
N MET A 20 -2.62 6.93 -8.09
CA MET A 20 -2.78 6.53 -9.49
C MET A 20 -4.02 5.67 -9.71
N GLY A 21 -4.35 4.78 -8.77
CA GLY A 21 -5.54 3.95 -8.85
C GLY A 21 -6.84 4.74 -8.85
N SER A 22 -6.84 5.88 -8.17
CA SER A 22 -7.99 6.78 -8.09
C SER A 22 -8.08 7.81 -9.22
N LEU A 23 -7.01 8.03 -10.00
CA LEU A 23 -6.97 9.04 -11.08
C LEU A 23 -7.95 8.74 -12.24
N LEU A 24 -8.43 7.51 -12.35
CA LEU A 24 -9.37 7.11 -13.40
C LEU A 24 -10.80 7.59 -13.16
N PHE A 25 -11.09 8.20 -12.01
CA PHE A 25 -12.42 8.68 -11.63
C PHE A 25 -12.40 10.18 -11.29
N ASN A 26 -13.47 10.89 -11.62
CA ASN A 26 -13.54 12.37 -11.48
C ASN A 26 -13.39 12.88 -10.04
N ASN A 27 -13.73 12.06 -9.04
CA ASN A 27 -13.52 12.32 -7.61
C ASN A 27 -12.39 11.44 -7.04
N GLY A 28 -11.25 11.38 -7.74
CA GLY A 28 -10.07 10.65 -7.27
C GLY A 28 -9.54 11.17 -5.92
N LEU A 29 -8.67 10.37 -5.30
CA LEU A 29 -8.02 10.76 -4.04
C LEU A 29 -7.10 11.95 -4.27
N SER A 30 -7.15 12.91 -3.35
CA SER A 30 -6.09 13.92 -3.25
C SER A 30 -4.76 13.29 -2.84
N ALA A 31 -3.64 13.91 -3.21
CA ALA A 31 -2.31 13.42 -2.87
C ALA A 31 -2.11 13.23 -1.35
N TRP A 32 -2.71 14.09 -0.52
CA TRP A 32 -2.66 13.97 0.93
C TRP A 32 -3.44 12.75 1.45
N GLN A 33 -4.65 12.50 0.93
CA GLN A 33 -5.42 11.31 1.29
C GLN A 33 -4.68 10.02 0.91
N ALA A 34 -4.06 9.99 -0.27
CA ALA A 34 -3.25 8.86 -0.71
C ALA A 34 -2.00 8.66 0.19
N LEU A 35 -1.35 9.74 0.63
CA LEU A 35 -0.24 9.67 1.60
C LEU A 35 -0.69 9.13 2.97
N VAL A 36 -1.85 9.55 3.45
CA VAL A 36 -2.43 9.02 4.70
C VAL A 36 -2.67 7.52 4.57
N ILE A 37 -3.30 7.07 3.47
CA ILE A 37 -3.52 5.64 3.22
C ILE A 37 -2.18 4.89 3.19
N GLY A 38 -1.22 5.34 2.38
CA GLY A 38 0.08 4.68 2.25
C GLY A 38 0.83 4.59 3.58
N THR A 39 0.80 5.66 4.37
CA THR A 39 1.42 5.71 5.70
C THR A 39 0.76 4.74 6.66
N SER A 40 -0.58 4.72 6.73
CA SER A 40 -1.32 3.81 7.61
C SER A 40 -1.07 2.34 7.26
N VAL A 41 -1.14 1.99 5.97
CA VAL A 41 -0.93 0.62 5.47
C VAL A 41 0.47 0.12 5.82
N VAL A 42 1.51 0.93 5.54
CA VAL A 42 2.90 0.53 5.79
C VAL A 42 3.23 0.50 7.28
N LEU A 43 2.74 1.47 8.07
CA LEU A 43 2.91 1.45 9.53
C LEU A 43 2.29 0.21 10.15
N LEU A 44 1.08 -0.16 9.75
CA LEU A 44 0.42 -1.36 10.28
C LEU A 44 1.14 -2.64 9.88
N GLY A 45 1.68 -2.71 8.65
CA GLY A 45 2.56 -3.81 8.24
C GLY A 45 3.78 -3.91 9.15
N ALA A 46 4.47 -2.79 9.38
CA ALA A 46 5.66 -2.71 10.23
C ALA A 46 5.37 -3.05 11.70
N VAL A 47 4.25 -2.57 12.26
CA VAL A 47 3.83 -2.90 13.63
C VAL A 47 3.49 -4.38 13.74
N THR A 48 2.77 -4.93 12.76
CA THR A 48 2.41 -6.35 12.72
C THR A 48 3.67 -7.23 12.64
N GLU A 49 4.66 -6.81 11.85
CA GLU A 49 5.99 -7.45 11.81
C GLU A 49 6.72 -7.34 13.16
N ALA A 50 6.72 -6.16 13.78
CA ALA A 50 7.37 -5.93 15.07
C ALA A 50 6.77 -6.79 16.20
N LEU A 51 5.48 -7.12 16.10
CA LEU A 51 4.79 -8.05 16.99
C LEU A 51 5.12 -9.53 16.72
N LYS A 52 6.04 -9.82 15.78
CA LYS A 52 6.44 -11.17 15.35
C LYS A 52 5.25 -12.01 14.86
N ALA A 53 4.27 -11.35 14.26
CA ALA A 53 3.13 -12.01 13.67
C ALA A 53 3.54 -12.96 12.52
N PRO A 54 2.74 -14.00 12.23
CA PRO A 54 3.03 -14.87 11.09
C PRO A 54 2.91 -14.09 9.77
N MET A 55 3.66 -14.53 8.75
CA MET A 55 3.82 -13.81 7.49
C MET A 55 2.50 -13.45 6.80
N TRP A 56 1.52 -14.36 6.83
CA TRP A 56 0.20 -14.14 6.24
C TRP A 56 -0.57 -13.01 6.93
N LEU A 57 -0.36 -12.80 8.24
CA LEU A 57 -1.04 -11.74 8.99
C LEU A 57 -0.41 -10.38 8.71
N ILE A 58 0.92 -10.33 8.55
CA ILE A 58 1.64 -9.11 8.13
C ILE A 58 1.14 -8.64 6.77
N ILE A 59 0.84 -9.58 5.87
CA ILE A 59 0.27 -9.27 4.54
C ILE A 59 -1.21 -8.93 4.66
N LEU A 60 -2.00 -9.65 5.46
CA LEU A 60 -3.45 -9.50 5.51
C LEU A 60 -3.89 -8.22 6.24
N VAL A 61 -3.26 -7.85 7.36
CA VAL A 61 -3.69 -6.74 8.22
C VAL A 61 -3.74 -5.38 7.48
N PRO A 62 -2.76 -5.01 6.65
CA PRO A 62 -2.80 -3.74 5.91
C PRO A 62 -3.94 -3.64 4.90
N PHE A 63 -4.47 -4.76 4.39
CA PHE A 63 -5.50 -4.78 3.34
C PHE A 63 -6.82 -4.17 3.83
N PRO A 64 -7.45 -4.65 4.94
CA PRO A 64 -8.66 -4.03 5.48
C PRO A 64 -8.51 -2.53 5.76
N ILE A 65 -7.35 -2.10 6.27
CA ILE A 65 -7.13 -0.67 6.54
C ILE A 65 -7.08 0.14 5.24
N GLY A 66 -6.34 -0.34 4.23
CA GLY A 66 -6.31 0.29 2.91
C GLY A 66 -7.71 0.37 2.28
N MET A 67 -8.47 -0.73 2.36
CA MET A 67 -9.85 -0.81 1.87
C MET A 67 -10.79 0.17 2.56
N ILE A 68 -10.75 0.24 3.89
CA ILE A 68 -11.61 1.12 4.70
C ILE A 68 -11.24 2.58 4.44
N LEU A 69 -9.96 2.95 4.46
CA LEU A 69 -9.55 4.32 4.22
C LEU A 69 -9.84 4.78 2.79
N LEU A 70 -9.66 3.89 1.80
CA LEU A 70 -10.07 4.15 0.42
C LEU A 70 -11.58 4.39 0.33
N PHE A 71 -12.39 3.55 0.99
CA PHE A 71 -13.84 3.73 1.02
C PHE A 71 -14.24 5.09 1.63
N LEU A 72 -13.66 5.44 2.77
CA LEU A 72 -13.94 6.69 3.47
C LEU A 72 -13.51 7.92 2.66
N PHE A 73 -12.33 7.91 2.04
CA PHE A 73 -11.84 9.08 1.31
C PHE A 73 -12.41 9.22 -0.08
N LEU A 74 -12.67 8.12 -0.78
CA LEU A 74 -13.25 8.16 -2.12
C LEU A 74 -14.71 8.64 -2.06
N SER A 75 -15.48 8.23 -1.03
CA SER A 75 -16.89 8.63 -0.85
C SER A 75 -17.78 8.38 -2.08
N GLU A 76 -17.44 7.36 -2.87
CA GLU A 76 -18.15 6.95 -4.09
C GLU A 76 -18.93 5.63 -3.88
N PRO A 77 -19.87 5.27 -4.77
CA PRO A 77 -20.56 3.99 -4.75
C PRO A 77 -19.61 2.78 -4.65
N VAL A 78 -20.10 1.71 -4.01
CA VAL A 78 -19.33 0.47 -3.75
C VAL A 78 -18.70 -0.11 -5.02
N GLN A 79 -19.37 0.03 -6.17
CA GLN A 79 -18.84 -0.41 -7.47
C GLN A 79 -17.57 0.36 -7.86
N ILE A 80 -17.58 1.69 -7.75
CA ILE A 80 -16.43 2.56 -8.06
C ILE A 80 -15.32 2.34 -7.05
N TRP A 81 -15.66 2.19 -5.77
CA TRP A 81 -14.69 1.83 -4.74
C TRP A 81 -14.00 0.48 -5.05
N SER A 82 -14.78 -0.55 -5.39
CA SER A 82 -14.25 -1.88 -5.67
C SER A 82 -13.35 -1.89 -6.90
N THR A 83 -13.74 -1.21 -7.98
CA THR A 83 -12.90 -1.10 -9.18
C THR A 83 -11.63 -0.29 -8.91
N THR A 84 -11.72 0.82 -8.17
CA THR A 84 -10.56 1.62 -7.75
C THR A 84 -9.60 0.79 -6.91
N TYR A 85 -10.13 -0.04 -6.01
CA TYR A 85 -9.33 -0.91 -5.17
C TYR A 85 -8.59 -1.99 -5.98
N LEU A 86 -9.28 -2.69 -6.89
CA LEU A 86 -8.66 -3.69 -7.77
C LEU A 86 -7.58 -3.07 -8.65
N LEU A 87 -7.84 -1.87 -9.17
CA LEU A 87 -6.88 -1.17 -10.02
C LEU A 87 -5.68 -0.68 -9.21
N THR A 88 -5.90 -0.18 -7.99
CA THR A 88 -4.83 0.12 -7.04
C THR A 88 -3.98 -1.11 -6.77
N LEU A 89 -4.58 -2.27 -6.54
CA LEU A 89 -3.89 -3.55 -6.34
C LEU A 89 -3.04 -3.95 -7.55
N ALA A 90 -3.57 -3.79 -8.76
CA ALA A 90 -2.83 -4.05 -9.99
C ALA A 90 -1.61 -3.13 -10.13
N ILE A 91 -1.81 -1.81 -9.95
CA ILE A 91 -0.73 -0.81 -9.99
C ILE A 91 0.31 -1.09 -8.91
N TYR A 92 -0.16 -1.33 -7.68
CA TYR A 92 0.67 -1.68 -6.54
C TYR A 92 1.57 -2.87 -6.87
N THR A 93 0.99 -3.94 -7.41
CA THR A 93 1.71 -5.15 -7.79
C THR A 93 2.76 -4.85 -8.86
N VAL A 94 2.41 -4.11 -9.92
CA VAL A 94 3.35 -3.73 -10.99
C VAL A 94 4.53 -2.92 -10.43
N ILE A 95 4.24 -1.90 -9.62
CA ILE A 95 5.25 -1.05 -9.00
C ILE A 95 6.18 -1.90 -8.11
N HIS A 96 5.61 -2.76 -7.27
CA HIS A 96 6.42 -3.56 -6.34
C HIS A 96 7.23 -4.63 -7.04
N VAL A 97 6.70 -5.29 -8.08
CA VAL A 97 7.46 -6.25 -8.91
C VAL A 97 8.64 -5.56 -9.58
N PHE A 98 8.40 -4.39 -10.18
CA PHE A 98 9.45 -3.61 -10.84
C PHE A 98 10.53 -3.16 -9.85
N MET A 99 10.13 -2.68 -8.67
CA MET A 99 11.07 -2.29 -7.62
C MET A 99 11.83 -3.50 -7.06
N SER A 100 11.20 -4.65 -6.90
CA SER A 100 11.88 -5.88 -6.50
C SER A 100 12.95 -6.30 -7.50
N TYR A 101 12.71 -6.10 -8.80
CA TYR A 101 13.72 -6.34 -9.85
C TYR A 101 14.91 -5.37 -9.75
N ILE A 102 14.66 -4.07 -9.58
CA ILE A 102 15.72 -3.05 -9.50
C ILE A 102 16.56 -3.20 -8.23
N PHE A 103 15.92 -3.43 -7.08
CA PHE A 103 16.57 -3.42 -5.78
C PHE A 103 16.96 -4.81 -5.27
N LYS A 104 16.77 -5.87 -6.08
CA LYS A 104 17.05 -7.29 -5.75
C LYS A 104 16.37 -7.77 -4.46
N PHE A 105 15.12 -7.36 -4.24
CA PHE A 105 14.35 -7.83 -3.09
C PHE A 105 13.81 -9.25 -3.33
N HIS A 106 13.85 -10.11 -2.31
CA HIS A 106 13.47 -11.53 -2.42
C HIS A 106 11.95 -11.79 -2.32
N SER A 107 11.11 -10.78 -2.04
CA SER A 107 9.67 -10.97 -1.86
C SER A 107 8.85 -10.10 -2.81
N LEU A 108 7.93 -10.73 -3.54
CA LEU A 108 7.03 -10.18 -4.56
C LEU A 108 5.71 -9.60 -3.98
N ILE A 109 5.57 -9.62 -2.66
CA ILE A 109 4.35 -9.27 -1.90
C ILE A 109 4.86 -8.57 -0.62
N PRO A 110 4.15 -7.59 -0.01
CA PRO A 110 4.62 -6.77 1.12
C PRO A 110 4.90 -7.61 2.36
N ALA A 111 6.02 -8.29 2.30
CA ALA A 111 6.85 -8.72 3.38
C ALA A 111 8.12 -7.90 3.18
N TRP A 112 7.99 -6.57 3.31
CA TRP A 112 9.15 -5.78 3.66
C TRP A 112 9.58 -6.38 4.99
N LYS A 113 10.51 -7.33 5.00
CA LYS A 113 11.22 -7.68 6.22
C LYS A 113 12.00 -6.42 6.56
N LEU A 114 11.35 -5.51 7.27
CA LEU A 114 11.95 -4.28 7.68
C LEU A 114 13.05 -4.62 8.71
N SER A 115 13.00 -5.78 9.39
CA SER A 115 14.14 -6.31 10.14
C SER A 115 14.93 -7.39 9.40
N GLN A 116 16.26 -7.22 9.37
CA GLN A 116 17.22 -8.31 9.14
C GLN A 116 17.29 -9.21 10.38
#